data_AF-A0A7W1BXQ5-F1
#
_entry.id   AF-A0A7W1BXQ5-F1
#
_cell.length_a   1.000
_cell.length_b   1.000
_cell.length_c   1.000
_cell.angle_alpha   90.00
_cell.angle_beta   90.00
_cell.angle_gamma   90.00
#
_symmetry.space_group_name_H-M   'P 1'
#
loop_
_entity.id
_entity.type
_entity.pdbx_description
1 polymer ?
#
loop_
_entity_poly.entity_id
_entity_poly.type
_entity_poly.pdbx_seq_one_letter_code
_entity_poly.pdbx_strand_id
1 'polypeptide(L)'
;MSERKLRAYVDIPTHLGPDVTMSRTITNISLSGCLMRTDTQLGVGSTLSLSIPISGVKMLRLKGKVVREQGQDGYGIGFEAMSDEDRRELALLIAETDEGMIDAE
;
A
#
# COMPACT_ATOMS: atom_id res chain seq x y z
N MET A 1 -5.23 19.42 -5.48
CA MET A 1 -4.77 18.57 -4.35
C MET A 1 -3.92 17.47 -4.94
N SER A 2 -2.63 17.43 -4.62
CA SER A 2 -1.72 16.40 -5.14
C SER A 2 -2.05 15.04 -4.54
N GLU A 3 -2.13 14.02 -5.37
CA GLU A 3 -2.36 12.64 -4.94
C GLU A 3 -1.08 12.09 -4.29
N ARG A 4 -1.15 11.73 -3.00
CA ARG A 4 -0.02 11.10 -2.28
C ARG A 4 0.38 9.80 -2.97
N LYS A 5 1.68 9.61 -3.21
CA LYS A 5 2.25 8.43 -3.85
C LYS A 5 3.33 7.84 -2.97
N LEU A 6 3.20 6.56 -2.64
CA LEU A 6 4.22 5.80 -1.92
C LEU A 6 4.62 4.58 -2.72
N ARG A 7 5.89 4.18 -2.61
CA ARG A 7 6.36 2.91 -3.13
C ARG A 7 6.07 1.82 -2.10
N ALA A 8 5.52 0.69 -2.54
CA ALA A 8 5.33 -0.50 -1.73
C ALA A 8 5.82 -1.73 -2.51
N TYR A 9 6.33 -2.72 -1.78
CA TYR A 9 6.53 -4.06 -2.30
C TYR A 9 5.31 -4.88 -1.93
N VAL A 10 4.69 -5.52 -2.92
CA VAL A 10 3.43 -6.22 -2.75
C VAL A 10 3.64 -7.68 -3.07
N ASP A 11 3.36 -8.53 -2.08
CA ASP A 11 3.37 -9.98 -2.23
C ASP A 11 1.95 -10.43 -2.59
N ILE A 12 1.79 -10.91 -3.82
CA ILE A 12 0.53 -11.41 -4.36
C ILE A 12 0.59 -12.94 -4.35
N PRO A 13 -0.28 -13.61 -3.57
CA PRO A 13 -0.36 -15.07 -3.58
C PRO A 13 -0.82 -15.55 -4.95
N THR A 14 -0.08 -16.48 -5.56
CA THR A 14 -0.51 -17.10 -6.82
C THR A 14 -1.06 -18.50 -6.56
N HIS A 15 -2.21 -18.83 -7.16
CA HIS A 15 -2.85 -20.13 -6.97
C HIS A 15 -2.08 -21.31 -7.60
N LEU A 16 -1.06 -21.02 -8.42
CA LEU A 16 -0.39 -22.00 -9.29
C LEU A 16 1.14 -21.92 -9.25
N GLY A 17 1.74 -21.14 -8.34
CA GLY A 17 3.19 -20.92 -8.31
C GLY A 17 3.69 -20.23 -7.04
N PRO A 18 4.98 -19.83 -6.99
CA PRO A 18 5.50 -19.04 -5.88
C PRO A 18 4.80 -17.68 -5.81
N ASP A 19 4.72 -17.11 -4.62
CA ASP A 19 4.25 -15.73 -4.43
C ASP A 19 5.11 -14.77 -5.25
N VAL A 20 4.47 -13.78 -5.87
CA VAL A 20 5.15 -12.77 -6.68
C VAL A 20 5.26 -11.49 -5.87
N THR A 21 6.49 -11.10 -5.54
CA THR A 21 6.79 -9.78 -4.96
C THR A 21 6.97 -8.75 -6.06
N MET A 22 6.13 -7.72 -6.09
CA MET A 22 6.19 -6.65 -7.09
C MET A 22 6.37 -5.28 -6.45
N SER A 23 7.26 -4.47 -7.01
CA SER A 23 7.32 -3.04 -6.67
C SER A 23 6.13 -2.34 -7.32
N ARG A 24 5.33 -1.63 -6.53
CA ARG A 24 4.13 -0.90 -6.96
C ARG A 24 4.08 0.49 -6.33
N THR A 25 3.46 1.42 -7.03
CA THR A 25 3.08 2.73 -6.49
C THR A 25 1.66 2.61 -5.93
N ILE A 26 1.50 2.92 -4.66
CA ILE A 26 0.19 3.05 -4.02
C ILE A 26 -0.16 4.53 -3.85
N THR A 27 -1.43 4.85 -3.97
CA THR A 27 -1.97 6.20 -3.80
C THR A 27 -3.11 6.23 -2.81
N ASN A 28 -3.56 7.44 -2.45
CA ASN A 28 -4.71 7.65 -1.57
C ASN A 28 -4.60 6.83 -0.27
N ILE A 29 -3.41 6.83 0.33
CA ILE A 29 -3.11 6.06 1.52
C ILE A 29 -3.72 6.70 2.77
N SER A 30 -4.25 5.86 3.63
CA SER A 30 -4.87 6.18 4.92
C SER A 30 -4.55 5.07 5.92
N LEU A 31 -4.93 5.24 7.19
CA LEU A 31 -4.81 4.17 8.19
C LEU A 31 -5.72 2.96 7.90
N SER A 32 -6.73 3.11 7.04
CA SER A 32 -7.66 2.04 6.68
C SER A 32 -7.32 1.33 5.37
N GLY A 33 -6.42 1.88 4.55
CA GLY A 33 -6.17 1.33 3.23
C GLY A 33 -5.50 2.27 2.24
N CYS A 34 -5.34 1.79 1.02
CA CYS A 34 -4.80 2.54 -0.10
C CYS A 34 -5.47 2.14 -1.43
N LEU A 35 -5.17 2.91 -2.48
CA LEU A 35 -5.40 2.54 -3.87
C LEU A 35 -4.10 1.98 -4.46
N MET A 36 -4.19 0.83 -5.12
CA MET A 36 -3.07 0.23 -5.85
C MET A 36 -3.44 0.07 -7.32
N ARG A 37 -2.50 0.37 -8.22
CA ARG A 37 -2.64 0.03 -9.63
C ARG A 37 -1.74 -1.12 -10.02
N THR A 38 -2.28 -2.11 -10.73
CA THR A 38 -1.53 -3.27 -11.21
C THR A 38 -2.19 -3.90 -12.43
N ASP A 39 -1.37 -4.42 -13.33
CA ASP A 39 -1.75 -5.22 -14.50
C ASP A 39 -2.11 -6.67 -14.13
N THR A 40 -1.64 -7.14 -12.98
CA THR A 40 -2.08 -8.40 -12.37
C THR A 40 -3.56 -8.34 -12.00
N GLN A 41 -4.35 -9.28 -12.50
CA GLN A 41 -5.76 -9.39 -12.12
C GLN A 41 -5.88 -9.88 -10.68
N LEU A 42 -6.55 -9.10 -9.83
CA LEU A 42 -6.81 -9.45 -8.44
C LEU A 42 -8.32 -9.59 -8.20
N GLY A 43 -8.73 -10.64 -7.51
CA GLY A 43 -10.12 -10.80 -7.12
C GLY A 43 -10.47 -9.94 -5.91
N VAL A 44 -11.68 -9.37 -5.88
CA VAL A 44 -12.25 -8.84 -4.64
C VAL A 44 -12.28 -9.94 -3.59
N GLY A 45 -11.74 -9.65 -2.41
CA GLY A 45 -11.58 -10.59 -1.32
C GLY A 45 -10.19 -11.23 -1.23
N SER A 46 -9.35 -11.12 -2.27
CA SER A 46 -7.97 -11.59 -2.22
C SER A 46 -7.16 -10.85 -1.16
N THR A 47 -6.37 -11.61 -0.40
CA THR A 47 -5.43 -11.08 0.59
C THR A 47 -4.05 -10.88 -0.03
N LEU A 48 -3.36 -9.83 0.40
CA LEU A 48 -2.00 -9.51 -0.04
C LEU A 48 -1.20 -8.92 1.12
N SER A 49 0.13 -9.02 1.05
CA SER A 49 1.01 -8.35 2.01
C SER A 49 1.68 -7.16 1.34
N LEU A 50 1.65 -6.00 2.00
CA LEU A 50 2.36 -4.81 1.58
C LEU A 50 3.55 -4.58 2.50
N SER A 51 4.73 -4.36 1.93
CA SER A 51 5.92 -3.90 2.63
C SER A 51 6.25 -2.49 2.16
N ILE A 52 6.07 -1.51 3.04
CA ILE A 52 6.30 -0.10 2.76
C ILE A 52 7.60 0.34 3.45
N PRO A 53 8.57 0.90 2.72
CA PRO A 53 9.77 1.44 3.34
C PRO A 53 9.42 2.70 4.16
N ILE A 54 9.77 2.71 5.45
CA ILE A 54 9.52 3.84 6.37
C ILE A 54 10.80 4.55 6.81
N SER A 55 11.92 3.85 6.83
CA SER A 55 13.26 4.43 6.90
C SER A 55 14.20 3.51 6.14
N GLY A 56 15.39 3.98 5.73
CA GLY A 56 16.25 3.29 4.75
C GLY A 56 16.49 1.78 4.97
N VAL A 57 16.30 1.27 6.19
CA VAL A 57 16.36 -0.17 6.51
C VAL A 57 15.07 -0.76 7.09
N LYS A 58 14.10 0.05 7.55
CA LYS A 58 12.87 -0.43 8.21
C LYS A 58 11.72 -0.54 7.20
N MET A 59 11.10 -1.72 7.16
CA MET A 59 9.92 -2.02 6.33
C MET A 59 8.70 -2.18 7.23
N LEU A 60 7.67 -1.37 7.01
CA LEU A 60 6.35 -1.55 7.60
C LEU A 60 5.61 -2.64 6.81
N ARG A 61 5.21 -3.72 7.48
CA ARG A 61 4.48 -4.83 6.86
C ARG A 61 3.02 -4.80 7.23
N LEU A 62 2.16 -4.64 6.23
CA LEU A 62 0.71 -4.58 6.39
C LEU A 62 0.05 -5.73 5.66
N LYS A 63 -0.93 -6.38 6.29
CA LYS A 63 -1.86 -7.26 5.58
C LYS A 63 -2.99 -6.43 5.00
N GLY A 64 -3.32 -6.69 3.74
CA GLY A 64 -4.38 -6.03 3.02
C GLY A 64 -5.33 -7.02 2.38
N LYS A 65 -6.56 -6.57 2.14
CA LYS A 65 -7.58 -7.28 1.40
C LYS A 65 -8.10 -6.40 0.28
N VAL A 66 -8.26 -6.95 -0.92
CA VAL A 66 -8.93 -6.24 -2.02
C VAL A 66 -10.41 -6.09 -1.64
N VAL A 67 -10.87 -4.85 -1.46
CA VAL A 67 -12.26 -4.56 -1.07
C VAL A 67 -13.11 -4.06 -2.23
N ARG A 68 -12.49 -3.56 -3.30
CA ARG A 68 -13.17 -3.13 -4.53
C ARG A 68 -12.21 -3.04 -5.72
N GLU A 69 -12.76 -3.15 -6.90
CA GLU A 69 -12.12 -2.78 -8.17
C GLU A 69 -12.48 -1.33 -8.51
N GLN A 70 -11.57 -0.61 -9.17
CA GLN A 70 -11.74 0.77 -9.61
C GLN A 70 -11.10 0.96 -10.98
N GLY A 71 -11.92 0.91 -12.03
CA GLY A 71 -11.44 1.01 -13.41
C GLY A 71 -10.79 -0.29 -13.89
N GLN A 72 -9.90 -0.18 -14.87
CA GLN A 72 -9.31 -1.35 -15.54
C GLN A 72 -8.16 -1.99 -14.73
N ASP A 73 -7.42 -1.21 -13.95
CA ASP A 73 -6.19 -1.62 -13.27
C ASP A 73 -6.11 -1.18 -11.80
N GLY A 74 -7.14 -0.51 -11.27
CA GLY A 74 -7.16 0.02 -9.91
C GLY A 74 -7.86 -0.90 -8.92
N TYR A 75 -7.26 -1.06 -7.74
CA TYR A 75 -7.79 -1.89 -6.65
C TYR A 75 -7.75 -1.13 -5.34
N GLY A 76 -8.90 -1.04 -4.68
CA GLY A 76 -8.99 -0.54 -3.31
C GLY A 76 -8.57 -1.63 -2.34
N ILE A 77 -7.53 -1.37 -1.57
CA ILE A 77 -6.98 -2.29 -0.58
C ILE A 77 -7.37 -1.79 0.81
N GLY A 78 -8.13 -2.59 1.55
CA GLY A 78 -8.40 -2.36 2.97
C GLY A 78 -7.32 -3.02 3.83
N PHE A 79 -6.72 -2.28 4.75
CA PHE A 79 -5.77 -2.85 5.70
C PHE A 79 -6.51 -3.66 6.77
N GLU A 80 -5.99 -4.84 7.07
CA GLU A 80 -6.47 -5.67 8.18
C GLU A 80 -6.01 -5.08 9.53
N ALA A 81 -6.37 -5.76 10.63
CA ALA A 81 -5.94 -5.34 11.96
C ALA A 81 -4.41 -5.21 12.02
N MET A 82 -3.96 -4.04 12.47
CA MET A 82 -2.56 -3.67 12.64
C MET A 82 -2.26 -3.47 14.12
N SER A 83 -1.00 -3.66 14.52
CA SER A 83 -0.58 -3.30 15.88
C SER A 83 -0.62 -1.78 16.07
N ASP A 84 -0.68 -1.32 17.32
CA ASP A 84 -0.62 0.12 17.62
C ASP A 84 0.70 0.75 17.15
N GLU A 85 1.80 -0.02 17.17
CA GLU A 85 3.08 0.40 16.63
C GLU A 85 3.01 0.59 15.11
N ASP A 86 2.54 -0.42 14.36
CA ASP A 86 2.39 -0.35 12.91
C ASP A 86 1.46 0.80 12.48
N ARG A 87 0.37 1.01 13.24
CA ARG A 87 -0.56 2.12 13.03
C ARG A 87 0.12 3.47 13.20
N ARG A 88 0.97 3.61 14.22
CA ARG A 88 1.71 4.83 14.49
C ARG A 88 2.75 5.10 13.40
N GLU A 89 3.49 4.07 12.99
CA GLU A 89 4.49 4.17 11.91
C GLU A 89 3.83 4.58 10.58
N LEU A 90 2.67 3.98 10.26
CA LEU A 90 1.90 4.38 9.09
C LEU A 90 1.43 5.83 9.17
N ALA A 91 0.97 6.28 10.34
CA ALA A 91 0.52 7.65 10.54
C ALA A 91 1.67 8.66 10.33
N LEU A 92 2.86 8.35 10.86
CA LEU A 92 4.06 9.18 10.70
C LEU A 92 4.48 9.24 9.22
N LEU A 93 4.54 8.11 8.53
CA LEU A 93 4.85 8.06 7.10
C LEU A 93 3.90 8.91 6.26
N ILE A 94 2.59 8.83 6.57
CA ILE A 94 1.57 9.62 5.87
C ILE A 94 1.81 11.12 6.09
N ALA A 95 2.17 11.54 7.31
CA ALA A 95 2.45 12.94 7.63
C ALA A 95 3.73 13.45 6.96
N GLU A 96 4.81 12.67 6.95
CA GLU A 96 6.07 13.05 6.27
C GLU A 96 5.87 13.25 4.75
N THR A 97 4.97 12.47 4.16
CA THR A 97 4.62 12.61 2.74
C THR A 97 3.85 13.90 2.45
N ASP A 98 3.21 14.51 3.45
CA ASP A 98 2.56 15.82 3.33
C ASP A 98 3.56 16.99 3.47
N GLU A 99 4.55 16.85 4.35
CA GLU A 99 5.51 17.92 4.66
C GLU A 99 6.60 18.08 3.57
N GLY A 100 6.93 17.01 2.84
CA GLY A 100 7.87 17.06 1.71
C GLY A 100 7.42 17.87 0.49
N MET A 101 6.23 18.50 0.52
CA MET A 101 5.73 19.40 -0.53
C MET A 101 5.98 20.90 -0.25
N ILE A 102 6.60 21.26 0.89
CA ILE A 102 6.73 22.67 1.30
C ILE A 102 8.05 23.33 0.82
N ASP A 103 9.07 22.55 0.42
CA ASP A 103 10.35 23.10 -0.03
C ASP A 103 10.55 22.96 -1.55
N ALA A 104 9.94 23.87 -2.31
CA ALA A 104 10.34 24.19 -3.69
C ALA A 104 9.87 25.62 -4.03
N GLU A 105 10.55 26.61 -3.45
CA GLU A 105 10.55 28.00 -3.96
C GLU A 105 11.62 28.20 -5.04
#